data_AF-A0A2D4R0N0-F1
#
_entry.id   AF-A0A2D4R0N0-F1
#
_cell.length_a   1.000
_cell.length_b   1.000
_cell.length_c   1.000
_cell.angle_alpha   90.00
_cell.angle_beta   90.00
_cell.angle_gamma   90.00
#
_symmetry.space_group_name_H-M   'P 1'
#
loop_
_entity.id
_entity.type
_entity.pdbx_description
1 polymer ?
#
loop_
_entity_poly.entity_id
_entity_poly.type
_entity_poly.pdbx_seq_one_letter_code
_entity_poly.pdbx_strand_id
1 'polypeptide(L)' 'MALSKSVVESLKDAESSLRNALAYAARSERPFVGKSIASLISEIDSLVHIDHLIDSMDRYSLGDTNDNE' A
#
# COMPACT_ATOMS: atom_id res chain seq x y z
N MET A 1 -5.05 -11.48 9.27
CA MET A 1 -3.58 -11.58 9.46
C MET A 1 -2.97 -10.44 8.68
N ALA A 2 -2.35 -9.50 9.39
CA ALA A 2 -1.72 -8.33 8.79
C ALA A 2 -0.53 -8.70 7.91
N LEU A 3 -0.17 -7.83 6.96
CA LEU A 3 1.09 -7.87 6.22
C LEU A 3 2.27 -7.88 7.20
N SER A 4 3.28 -8.72 6.93
CA SER A 4 4.48 -8.70 7.75
C SER A 4 5.21 -7.38 7.60
N LYS A 5 5.87 -6.91 8.68
CA LYS A 5 6.69 -5.69 8.64
C LYS A 5 7.72 -5.72 7.51
N SER A 6 8.35 -6.88 7.28
CA SER A 6 9.31 -7.07 6.19
C SER A 6 8.72 -6.84 4.80
N VAL A 7 7.47 -7.24 4.58
CA VAL A 7 6.75 -7.00 3.32
C VAL A 7 6.38 -5.53 3.19
N VAL A 8 5.87 -4.90 4.25
CA VAL A 8 5.54 -3.45 4.24
C VAL A 8 6.77 -2.59 3.96
N GLU A 9 7.90 -2.89 4.60
CA GLU A 9 9.17 -2.18 4.38
C GLU A 9 9.62 -2.32 2.91
N SER A 10 9.61 -3.55 2.39
CA SER A 10 10.01 -3.83 1.01
C SER A 10 9.09 -3.14 -0.01
N LEU A 11 7.79 -3.05 0.27
CA LEU A 11 6.82 -2.33 -0.55
C LEU A 11 7.07 -0.83 -0.54
N LYS A 12 7.42 -0.23 0.60
CA LYS A 12 7.78 1.19 0.70
C LYS A 12 9.08 1.51 -0.05
N ASP A 13 10.07 0.61 0.01
CA ASP A 13 11.31 0.76 -0.76
C ASP A 13 11.06 0.68 -2.27
N ALA A 14 10.18 -0.24 -2.69
CA ALA A 14 9.73 -0.34 -4.08
C ALA A 14 8.98 0.92 -4.52
N GLU A 15 8.09 1.46 -3.68
CA GLU A 15 7.37 2.70 -3.94
C GLU A 15 8.33 3.89 -4.14
N SER A 16 9.33 4.02 -3.27
CA SER A 16 10.36 5.06 -3.39
C SER A 16 11.13 4.96 -4.71
N SER A 17 11.49 3.73 -5.10
CA SER A 17 12.16 3.45 -6.38
C SER A 17 11.27 3.80 -7.57
N LEU A 18 9.98 3.47 -7.51
CA LEU A 18 9.00 3.80 -8.54
C LEU A 18 8.73 5.32 -8.63
N ARG A 19 8.72 6.05 -7.52
CA ARG A 19 8.61 7.52 -7.51
C ARG A 19 9.80 8.17 -8.21
N ASN A 20 11.01 7.64 -8.00
CA ASN A 20 12.18 8.07 -8.76
C ASN A 20 12.05 7.76 -10.25
N ALA A 21 11.63 6.54 -10.60
CA ALA A 21 11.37 6.15 -11.99
C ALA A 21 10.33 7.06 -12.66
N LEU A 22 9.26 7.42 -11.95
CA LEU A 22 8.23 8.34 -12.42
C LEU A 22 8.81 9.74 -12.71
N ALA A 23 9.69 10.24 -11.83
CA ALA A 23 10.35 11.53 -12.03
C ALA A 23 11.23 11.54 -13.29
N TYR A 24 11.87 10.43 -13.64
CA TYR A 24 12.60 10.31 -14.91
C TYR A 24 11.62 10.18 -16.09
N ALA A 25 10.64 9.29 -16.00
CA ALA A 25 9.67 9.04 -17.05
C ALA A 25 8.86 10.30 -17.42
N ALA A 26 8.52 11.15 -16.44
CA ALA A 26 7.81 12.41 -16.67
C ALA A 26 8.58 13.40 -17.55
N ARG A 27 9.90 13.25 -17.68
CA ARG A 27 10.77 14.15 -18.45
C ARG A 27 11.16 13.58 -19.81
N SER A 28 11.35 12.27 -19.92
CA SER A 28 11.95 11.64 -21.10
C SER A 28 11.03 10.72 -21.89
N GLU A 29 9.92 10.25 -21.30
CA GLU A 29 9.14 9.15 -21.87
C GLU A 29 7.76 9.58 -22.37
N ARG A 30 7.09 8.65 -23.07
CA ARG A 30 5.69 8.84 -23.48
C ARG A 30 4.78 8.91 -22.25
N PRO A 31 3.70 9.74 -22.27
CA PRO A 31 2.78 9.89 -21.13
C PRO A 31 2.21 8.58 -20.59
N PHE A 32 2.02 7.58 -21.45
CA PHE A 32 1.57 6.23 -21.05
C PHE A 32 2.51 5.56 -20.04
N VAL A 33 3.83 5.73 -20.18
CA VAL A 33 4.82 5.12 -19.27
C VAL A 33 4.69 5.73 -17.88
N GLY A 34 4.60 7.05 -17.78
CA GLY A 34 4.36 7.75 -16.51
C GLY A 34 3.05 7.34 -15.85
N LYS A 35 1.97 7.20 -16.63
CA LYS A 35 0.67 6.68 -16.14
C LYS A 35 0.81 5.29 -15.53
N SER A 36 1.48 4.37 -16.23
CA SER A 36 1.65 2.99 -15.76
C SER A 36 2.45 2.92 -14.45
N ILE A 37 3.52 3.71 -14.33
CA ILE A 37 4.30 3.79 -13.08
C ILE A 37 3.45 4.37 -11.94
N ALA A 38 2.67 5.43 -12.21
CA ALA A 38 1.78 6.01 -11.21
C ALA A 38 0.69 5.03 -10.74
N SER A 39 0.14 4.21 -11.64
CA SER A 39 -0.81 3.16 -11.27
C SER A 39 -0.19 2.13 -10.31
N LEU A 40 1.03 1.67 -10.59
CA LEU A 40 1.75 0.74 -9.70
C LEU A 40 2.00 1.32 -8.31
N ILE A 41 2.39 2.59 -8.22
CA ILE A 41 2.55 3.29 -6.94
C ILE A 41 1.23 3.30 -6.16
N SER A 42 0.12 3.60 -6.84
CA SER A 42 -1.20 3.66 -6.21
C SER A 42 -1.69 2.30 -5.73
N GLU A 43 -1.36 1.22 -6.45
CA GLU A 43 -1.67 -0.16 -6.05
C GLU A 43 -0.89 -0.57 -4.80
N ILE A 44 0.40 -0.24 -4.73
CA ILE A 44 1.23 -0.50 -3.55
C ILE A 44 0.70 0.24 -2.32
N ASP A 45 0.39 1.53 -2.48
CA ASP A 45 -0.17 2.36 -1.40
C ASP A 45 -1.50 1.82 -0.89
N SER A 46 -2.38 1.40 -1.81
CA SER A 46 -3.66 0.77 -1.48
C SER A 46 -3.46 -0.54 -0.71
N LEU A 47 -2.50 -1.36 -1.10
CA LEU A 47 -2.22 -2.64 -0.43
C LEU A 47 -1.78 -2.43 1.03
N VAL A 48 -0.94 -1.43 1.29
CA VAL A 48 -0.51 -1.07 2.66
C VAL A 48 -1.67 -0.51 3.49
N HIS A 49 -2.53 0.31 2.91
CA HIS A 49 -3.67 0.90 3.61
C HIS A 49 -4.81 -0.10 3.89
N ILE A 50 -5.11 -1.00 2.95
CA ILE A 50 -6.16 -2.03 3.12
C ILE A 50 -5.82 -2.95 4.29
N ASP A 51 -4.54 -3.28 4.49
CA ASP A 51 -4.10 -4.07 5.63
C ASP A 51 -4.49 -3.43 6.97
N HIS A 52 -4.19 -2.15 7.14
CA HIS A 52 -4.56 -1.39 8.34
C HIS A 52 -6.08 -1.27 8.53
N LEU A 53 -6.83 -1.20 7.43
CA LEU A 53 -8.29 -1.12 7.45
C LEU A 53 -8.89 -2.47 7.86
N ILE A 54 -8.42 -3.59 7.30
CA ILE A 54 -8.87 -4.94 7.67
C ILE A 54 -8.53 -5.24 9.13
N ASP A 55 -7.32 -4.90 9.59
CA ASP A 55 -6.93 -5.03 10.99
C ASP A 55 -7.85 -4.23 11.92
N SER A 56 -8.29 -3.04 11.49
CA SER A 56 -9.23 -2.23 12.25
C SER A 56 -10.63 -2.85 12.27
N MET A 57 -11.11 -3.35 11.13
CA MET A 57 -12.40 -4.04 11.04
C MET A 57 -12.44 -5.33 11.85
N ASP A 58 -11.39 -6.14 11.82
CA ASP A 58 -11.28 -7.37 12.62
C ASP A 58 -11.40 -7.06 14.11
N ARG A 59 -10.78 -5.97 14.60
CA ARG A 59 -10.92 -5.51 15.99
C ARG A 59 -12.36 -5.14 16.36
N TYR A 60 -13.13 -4.55 15.45
CA TYR A 60 -14.55 -4.23 15.69
C TYR A 60 -15.45 -5.48 15.59
N SER A 61 -15.15 -6.40 14.68
CA SER A 61 -15.93 -7.63 14.47
C SER A 61 -15.81 -8.62 15.65
N LEU A 62 -14.64 -8.67 16.31
CA LEU A 62 -14.41 -9.48 17.51
C LEU A 62 -14.77 -8.77 18.83
N GLY A 63 -15.30 -7.55 18.78
CA GLY A 63 -15.36 -6.62 19.92
C GLY A 63 -16.73 -6.40 20.57
N ASP A 64 -17.69 -7.33 20.45
CA ASP A 64 -19.00 -7.23 21.14
C ASP A 64 -19.44 -8.55 21.82
N THR A 65 -18.53 -9.30 22.46
CA THR A 65 -18.96 -10.51 23.23
C THR A 65 -18.14 -10.80 24.48
N ASN A 66 -17.50 -9.82 25.13
CA ASN A 66 -16.94 -10.06 26.48
C ASN A 66 -17.30 -8.94 27.47
N ASP A 67 -18.59 -8.60 27.52
CA ASP A 67 -19.21 -8.17 28.76
C ASP A 67 -19.68 -9.42 29.52
N ASN A 68 -19.21 -9.57 30.77
CA ASN A 68 -19.57 -10.54 31.81
C ASN A 68 -18.74 -11.84 31.91
N GLU A 69 -17.65 -11.81 32.68
CA GLU A 69 -17.52 -12.49 34.00
C GLU A 69 -16.27 -12.04 34.76
#